data_AF-A0A401TED0-F1
#
_entry.id   AF-A0A401TED0-F1
#
_cell.length_a   1.000
_cell.length_b   1.000
_cell.length_c   1.000
_cell.angle_alpha   90.00
_cell.angle_beta   90.00
_cell.angle_gamma   90.00
#
_symmetry.space_group_name_H-M   'P 1'
#
loop_
_entity.id
_entity.type
_entity.pdbx_description
1 polymer ?
#
loop_
_entity_poly.entity_id
_entity_poly.type
_entity_poly.pdbx_seq_one_letter_code
_entity_poly.pdbx_strand_id
1 'polypeptide(L)' 'MASDENVKDLIFEGYLKKRKDKMKFAWSKYWFRLQNTTLFFYTEKDCEACHLRGQYYIHTVSPG' A
#
# COMPACT_ATOMS: atom_id res chain seq x y z
N MET A 1 20.43 -13.82 4.48
CA MET A 1 19.66 -13.25 5.60
C MET A 1 18.48 -12.50 5.01
N ALA A 2 17.26 -12.94 5.35
CA ALA A 2 15.94 -12.41 4.97
C ALA A 2 15.65 -12.22 3.47
N SER A 3 15.27 -13.28 2.75
CA SER A 3 14.80 -13.10 1.35
C SER A 3 13.67 -14.03 0.88
N ASP A 4 13.12 -14.91 1.72
CA ASP A 4 12.07 -15.87 1.26
C ASP A 4 10.73 -15.76 2.00
N GLU A 5 10.68 -15.23 3.22
CA GLU A 5 9.41 -15.12 3.97
C GLU A 5 8.57 -13.90 3.61
N ASN A 6 9.19 -12.83 3.10
CA ASN A 6 8.49 -11.57 2.82
C ASN A 6 7.56 -11.64 1.59
N VAL A 7 7.68 -12.69 0.76
CA VAL A 7 6.89 -12.87 -0.46
C VAL A 7 5.58 -13.62 -0.20
N LYS A 8 5.52 -14.46 0.84
CA LYS A 8 4.37 -15.37 1.08
C LYS A 8 3.06 -14.63 1.35
N ASP A 9 3.16 -13.39 1.80
CA ASP A 9 2.03 -12.57 2.25
C ASP A 9 1.68 -11.43 1.28
N LEU A 10 2.39 -11.33 0.15
CA LEU A 10 2.11 -10.33 -0.86
C LEU A 10 0.85 -10.73 -1.63
N ILE A 11 -0.24 -10.00 -1.40
CA ILE A 11 -1.52 -10.24 -2.09
C ILE A 11 -1.55 -9.48 -3.42
N PHE A 12 -1.07 -8.24 -3.42
CA PHE A 12 -1.10 -7.40 -4.60
C PHE A 12 -0.06 -6.29 -4.54
N GLU A 13 0.51 -5.94 -5.69
CA GLU A 13 1.24 -4.69 -5.85
C GLU A 13 1.04 -4.08 -7.23
N GLY A 14 1.10 -2.76 -7.32
CA GLY A 14 0.93 -2.07 -8.58
C GLY A 14 0.74 -0.57 -8.46
N TYR A 15 0.86 0.11 -9.60
CA TYR A 15 0.57 1.53 -9.66
C TYR A 15 -0.94 1.78 -9.71
N LEU A 16 -1.45 2.51 -8.72
CA LEU A 16 -2.82 3.00 -8.70
C LEU A 16 -2.83 4.50 -8.44
N LYS A 17 -3.98 5.15 -8.70
CA LYS A 17 -4.20 6.54 -8.34
C LYS A 17 -5.00 6.59 -7.04
N LYS A 18 -4.55 7.37 -6.05
CA LYS A 18 -5.32 7.70 -4.83
C LYS A 18 -5.70 9.18 -4.82
N ARG A 19 -6.92 9.46 -4.37
CA ARG A 19 -7.41 10.82 -4.16
C ARG A 19 -6.77 11.41 -2.90
N LYS A 20 -6.29 12.65 -2.99
CA LYS A 20 -5.74 13.38 -1.83
C LYS A 20 -6.89 13.87 -0.95
N ASP A 21 -6.90 13.44 0.31
CA ASP A 21 -7.98 13.78 1.25
C ASP A 21 -8.05 15.29 1.54
N LYS A 22 -6.88 15.95 1.60
CA LYS A 22 -6.76 17.40 1.82
C LYS A 22 -7.00 18.26 0.57
N MET A 23 -6.84 17.68 -0.62
CA MET A 23 -7.02 18.37 -1.91
C MET A 23 -7.99 17.55 -2.75
N LYS A 24 -9.28 17.72 -2.46
CA LYS A 24 -10.40 16.86 -2.91
C LYS A 24 -10.51 16.63 -4.44
N PHE A 25 -9.72 17.36 -5.24
CA PHE A 25 -9.72 17.29 -6.71
C PHE A 25 -8.44 16.69 -7.32
N ALA A 26 -7.42 16.37 -6.52
CA ALA A 26 -6.16 15.84 -7.04
C ALA A 26 -6.05 14.32 -6.81
N TRP A 27 -5.95 13.58 -7.91
CA TRP A 27 -5.48 12.20 -7.90
C TRP A 27 -3.96 12.17 -8.02
N SER A 28 -3.29 11.28 -7.30
CA SER A 28 -1.85 11.10 -7.41
C SER A 28 -1.52 9.62 -7.55
N LYS A 29 -0.56 9.32 -8.43
CA LYS A 29 -0.09 7.97 -8.70
C LYS A 29 0.85 7.56 -7.57
N TYR A 30 0.65 6.36 -7.02
CA TYR A 30 1.51 5.75 -6.03
C TYR A 30 1.71 4.28 -6.36
N TRP A 31 2.80 3.69 -5.88
CA TRP A 31 2.99 2.25 -5.85
C TRP A 31 2.30 1.69 -4.63
N PHE A 32 1.28 0.86 -4.82
CA PHE A 32 0.57 0.19 -3.74
C PHE A 32 1.15 -1.19 -3.52
N ARG A 33 1.25 -1.60 -2.26
CA ARG A 33 1.58 -2.96 -1.85
C ARG A 33 0.61 -3.40 -0.77
N LEU A 34 -0.21 -4.40 -1.08
CA LEU A 34 -1.05 -5.08 -0.12
C LEU A 34 -0.30 -6.32 0.36
N GLN A 35 0.09 -6.30 1.62
CA GLN A 35 0.78 -7.40 2.28
C GLN A 35 0.03 -7.76 3.55
N ASN A 36 -0.32 -9.04 3.71
CA ASN A 36 -1.22 -9.48 4.77
C ASN A 36 -2.52 -8.65 4.75
N THR A 37 -2.83 -7.99 5.86
CA THR A 37 -3.95 -7.09 6.05
C THR A 37 -3.55 -5.62 5.99
N THR A 38 -2.31 -5.31 5.58
CA THR A 38 -1.81 -3.93 5.53
C THR A 38 -1.57 -3.48 4.10
N LEU A 39 -2.21 -2.38 3.72
CA LEU A 39 -2.03 -1.71 2.44
C LEU A 39 -1.07 -0.53 2.62
N PHE A 40 0.12 -0.65 2.05
CA PHE A 40 1.13 0.41 1.97
C PHE A 40 1.03 1.16 0.65
N PHE A 41 1.40 2.44 0.65
CA PHE A 41 1.58 3.20 -0.58
C PHE A 41 2.82 4.08 -0.55
N TYR A 42 3.58 4.01 -1.64
CA TYR A 42 4.88 4.64 -1.81
C TYR A 42 4.85 5.59 -3.01
N THR A 43 5.69 6.62 -3.00
CA THR A 43 5.88 7.46 -4.20
C THR A 43 6.56 6.72 -5.35
N GLU A 44 7.31 5.66 -5.04
CA GLU A 44 8.12 4.90 -6.01
C GLU A 44 8.04 3.39 -5.73
N LYS A 45 8.42 2.57 -6.72
CA LYS A 45 8.28 1.11 -6.68
C LYS A 45 9.22 0.43 -5.69
N ASP A 46 10.37 1.02 -5.38
CA ASP A 46 11.43 0.37 -4.60
C ASP A 46 11.02 0.08 -3.14
N CYS A 47 9.86 0.57 -2.71
CA CYS A 47 9.28 0.33 -1.38
C CYS A 47 10.19 0.73 -0.21
N GLU A 48 11.15 1.61 -0.47
CA GLU A 48 12.05 2.17 0.52
C GLU A 48 11.28 3.03 1.54
N ALA A 49 11.75 3.03 2.79
CA ALA A 49 11.09 3.74 3.88
C ALA A 49 10.98 5.25 3.62
N CYS A 50 11.94 5.84 2.90
CA CYS A 50 11.91 7.25 2.50
C CYS A 50 10.78 7.59 1.52
N HIS A 51 10.25 6.59 0.81
CA HIS A 51 9.18 6.74 -0.17
C HIS A 51 7.81 6.36 0.40
N LEU A 52 7.74 5.80 1.61
CA LEU A 52 6.48 5.44 2.26
C LEU A 52 5.66 6.69 2.59
N ARG A 53 4.43 6.76 2.08
CA ARG A 53 3.52 7.89 2.32
C ARG A 53 2.39 7.57 3.29
N GLY A 54 2.15 6.29 3.53
CA GLY A 54 1.22 5.86 4.55
C GLY A 54 0.84 4.39 4.39
N GLN A 55 0.03 3.94 5.34
CA GLN A 55 -0.47 2.59 5.40
C GLN A 55 -1.90 2.58 5.93
N TYR A 56 -2.67 1.58 5.52
CA TYR A 56 -4.00 1.30 6.04
C TYR A 56 -4.08 -0.15 6.49
N TYR A 57 -4.65 -0.37 7.68
CA TYR A 57 -4.99 -1.71 8.13
C TYR A 57 -6.39 -2.07 7.62
N ILE A 58 -6.46 -3.03 6.71
CA ILE A 58 -7.70 -3.56 6.16
C ILE A 58 -8.22 -4.61 7.13
N HIS A 59 -9.21 -4.22 7.93
CA HIS A 59 -9.99 -5.15 8.72
C HIS A 59 -11.14 -5.67 7.87
N THR A 60 -11.36 -6.98 7.86
CA THR A 60 -12.61 -7.55 7.34
C THR A 60 -13.73 -7.16 8.28
N VAL A 61 -14.72 -6.41 7.79
CA VAL A 61 -15.96 -6.21 8.53
C VAL A 61 -16.75 -7.51 8.41
N SER A 62 -16.86 -8.29 9.49
CA SER A 62 -17.74 -9.46 9.49
C SER A 62 -19.20 -9.02 9.36
N PRO A 63 -20.00 -9.63 8.47
CA PRO A 63 -21.45 -9.46 8.52
C PRO A 63 -21.95 -10.07 9.83
N GLY A 64 -22.69 -9.29 10.61
CA GLY A 64 -23.43 -9.76 11.78
C GLY A 64 -24.78 -10.35 11.40
#